data_AF-B7GBU3-F1
#
_entry.id   AF-B7GBU3-F1
#
_cell.length_a   1.000
_cell.length_b   1.000
_cell.length_c   1.000
_cell.angle_alpha   90.00
_cell.angle_beta   90.00
_cell.angle_gamma   90.00
#
_symmetry.space_group_name_H-M   'P 1'
#
loop_
_entity.id
_entity.type
_entity.pdbx_description
1 polymer ?
#
loop_
_entity_poly.entity_id
_entity_poly.type
_entity_poly.pdbx_seq_one_letter_code
_entity_poly.pdbx_strand_id
1 'polypeptide(L)'
;MYVVGTLLPPLLPTVFTVSVGISDQRLSKKRIACSNSEDILVAGKVQTACFDKTGTLTKQGLDFVSAQCIPTWNDPHSPSSPLSDTVALGMACCHSLTTSGDAMIGNAVDRVMFAASGAQQNQSWIVLNGNRMKVLKQFDFCHNRMTQSVIVKRVDGSMLAIVKGSGENVQRACLPASLPQDYERVLRESAKAGIYQISMAAKVLSPATNLEDIQRDKVELNMEFAGVINFQNVLREETPYVITQLQAAAVECLIVTGDAVLTGITIARESGIIPTGAAVLWCAMPHKDDRVEWVDFDHEGRMTDLPWSALRSGTTVLAVTGDVWDSLDISFVSELSPFVRVFGRCTPAHKVAIISHYCDQGKITLMCGDGGNDCGALKAAHVGVALSDAEASMVSPFTSLDKSIVSVTEILKEGRCALASALASYKYVIMYGQVEAIANVMNAYFMINLSEYCWMFMDGFWVISMSFTLPLGKAASALAETRPTASLLGPITASSVVGILLINTTFAIIALWILFHQDWF
;
A
#
# COMPACT_ATOMS: atom_id res chain seq x y z
N MET A 1 42.87 -34.98 -0.61
CA MET A 1 42.75 -33.51 -0.51
C MET A 1 42.11 -32.92 -1.77
N TYR A 2 42.56 -33.27 -2.98
CA TYR A 2 41.97 -32.82 -4.26
C TYR A 2 40.46 -33.12 -4.38
N VAL A 3 40.03 -34.36 -4.09
CA VAL A 3 38.61 -34.77 -4.15
C VAL A 3 37.69 -33.99 -3.20
N VAL A 4 38.22 -33.46 -2.09
CA VAL A 4 37.41 -32.63 -1.16
C VAL A 4 37.21 -31.23 -1.73
N GLY A 5 38.17 -30.72 -2.51
CA GLY A 5 38.08 -29.43 -3.19
C GLY A 5 37.08 -29.41 -4.34
N THR A 6 36.80 -30.56 -4.96
CA THR A 6 35.81 -30.67 -6.07
C THR A 6 34.36 -30.76 -5.58
N LEU A 7 34.12 -31.04 -4.29
CA LEU A 7 32.76 -31.16 -3.74
C LEU A 7 31.98 -29.84 -3.73
N LEU A 8 32.69 -28.72 -3.65
CA LEU A 8 32.14 -27.36 -3.66
C LEU A 8 32.78 -26.55 -4.78
N PRO A 9 32.14 -26.46 -5.96
CA PRO A 9 32.75 -25.79 -7.08
C PRO A 9 32.96 -24.29 -6.81
N PRO A 10 34.10 -23.71 -7.23
CA PRO A 10 34.43 -22.31 -6.95
C PRO A 10 33.53 -21.31 -7.67
N LEU A 11 32.79 -21.74 -8.70
CA LEU A 11 31.90 -20.91 -9.53
C LEU A 11 30.59 -20.52 -8.82
N LEU A 12 30.29 -21.17 -7.70
CA LEU A 12 29.02 -21.09 -6.99
C LEU A 12 28.62 -19.66 -6.56
N PRO A 13 29.50 -18.84 -5.94
CA PRO A 13 29.18 -17.44 -5.61
C PRO A 13 28.91 -16.58 -6.85
N THR A 14 29.68 -16.79 -7.94
CA THR A 14 29.55 -16.01 -9.18
C THR A 14 28.18 -16.21 -9.82
N VAL A 15 27.72 -17.47 -9.89
CA VAL A 15 26.45 -17.80 -10.53
C VAL A 15 25.27 -17.24 -9.75
N PHE A 16 25.39 -17.17 -8.43
CA PHE A 16 24.40 -16.52 -7.59
C PHE A 16 24.28 -15.04 -7.90
N THR A 17 25.39 -14.30 -7.89
CA THR A 17 25.40 -12.86 -8.19
C THR A 17 24.86 -12.57 -9.59
N VAL A 18 25.21 -13.39 -10.58
CA VAL A 18 24.71 -13.25 -11.95
C VAL A 18 23.20 -13.49 -12.02
N SER A 19 22.68 -14.47 -11.29
CA SER A 19 21.24 -14.76 -11.25
C SER A 19 20.44 -13.58 -10.72
N VAL A 20 20.91 -12.99 -9.63
CA VAL A 20 20.28 -11.82 -9.03
C VAL A 20 20.41 -10.60 -9.95
N GLY A 21 21.58 -10.39 -10.57
CA GLY A 21 21.82 -9.29 -11.50
C GLY A 21 20.94 -9.33 -12.75
N ILE A 22 20.60 -10.51 -13.26
CA ILE A 22 19.66 -10.64 -14.39
C ILE A 22 18.24 -10.19 -13.98
N SER A 23 17.78 -10.55 -12.79
CA SER A 23 16.48 -10.11 -12.27
C SER A 23 16.46 -8.62 -11.98
N ASP A 24 17.54 -8.06 -11.44
CA ASP A 24 17.70 -6.61 -11.25
C ASP A 24 17.58 -5.84 -12.57
N GLN A 25 18.28 -6.29 -13.63
CA GLN A 25 18.14 -5.69 -14.96
C GLN A 25 16.71 -5.75 -15.52
N ARG A 26 15.95 -6.80 -15.20
CA ARG A 26 14.55 -6.94 -15.62
C ARG A 26 13.62 -6.00 -14.86
N LEU A 27 13.83 -5.82 -13.56
CA LEU A 27 13.11 -4.85 -12.74
C LEU A 27 13.42 -3.42 -13.21
N SER A 28 14.69 -3.11 -13.49
CA SER A 28 15.10 -1.81 -14.04
C SER A 28 14.40 -1.49 -15.36
N LYS A 29 14.25 -2.48 -16.27
CA LYS A 29 13.48 -2.31 -17.52
C LYS A 29 12.00 -2.04 -17.30
N LYS A 30 11.44 -2.49 -16.16
CA LYS A 30 10.08 -2.19 -15.70
C LYS A 30 10.01 -0.89 -14.87
N ARG A 31 11.06 -0.06 -14.89
CA ARG A 31 11.17 1.20 -14.16
C ARG A 31 11.04 1.05 -12.64
N ILE A 32 11.52 -0.09 -12.13
CA ILE A 32 11.67 -0.38 -10.71
C ILE A 32 13.17 -0.38 -10.39
N ALA A 33 13.61 0.58 -9.58
CA ALA A 33 14.99 0.67 -9.13
C ALA A 33 15.19 -0.15 -7.85
N CYS A 34 16.30 -0.88 -7.79
CA CYS A 34 16.74 -1.65 -6.63
C CYS A 34 18.05 -1.07 -6.13
N SER A 35 18.17 -0.80 -4.83
CA SER A 35 19.41 -0.29 -4.23
C SER A 35 20.38 -1.42 -3.86
N ASN A 36 19.87 -2.51 -3.29
CA ASN A 36 20.62 -3.74 -3.04
C ASN A 36 19.95 -4.92 -3.72
N SER A 37 20.69 -5.60 -4.60
CA SER A 37 20.15 -6.70 -5.40
C SER A 37 19.80 -7.93 -4.57
N GLU A 38 20.41 -8.13 -3.39
CA GLU A 38 20.09 -9.24 -2.49
C GLU A 38 18.64 -9.20 -1.96
N ASP A 39 18.06 -8.00 -1.83
CA ASP A 39 16.69 -7.81 -1.36
C ASP A 39 15.66 -8.41 -2.33
N ILE A 40 16.04 -8.61 -3.61
CA ILE A 40 15.20 -9.29 -4.62
C ILE A 40 14.89 -10.72 -4.17
N LEU A 41 15.85 -11.40 -3.53
CA LEU A 41 15.64 -12.77 -3.05
C LEU A 41 14.69 -12.81 -1.86
N VAL A 42 14.80 -11.82 -0.97
CA VAL A 42 13.91 -11.66 0.19
C VAL A 42 12.47 -11.37 -0.28
N ALA A 43 12.31 -10.55 -1.32
CA ALA A 43 11.02 -10.29 -1.95
C ALA A 43 10.30 -11.55 -2.45
N GLY A 44 11.05 -12.57 -2.89
CA GLY A 44 10.48 -13.86 -3.28
C GLY A 44 9.80 -14.64 -2.14
N LYS A 45 10.00 -14.23 -0.89
CA LYS A 45 9.54 -14.92 0.33
C LYS A 45 8.50 -14.18 1.14
N VAL A 46 8.12 -12.99 0.73
CA VAL A 46 7.08 -12.17 1.37
C VAL A 46 5.82 -12.98 1.63
N GLN A 47 5.29 -12.83 2.85
CA GLN A 47 4.09 -13.51 3.35
C GLN A 47 3.01 -12.51 3.73
N THR A 48 3.41 -11.34 4.19
CA THR A 48 2.52 -10.28 4.62
C THR A 48 2.95 -8.99 3.93
N ALA A 49 2.02 -8.31 3.28
CA ALA A 49 2.21 -7.05 2.59
C ALA A 49 1.34 -5.98 3.26
N CYS A 50 2.00 -5.01 3.87
CA CYS A 50 1.40 -3.85 4.49
C CYS A 50 1.41 -2.68 3.52
N PHE A 51 0.29 -1.99 3.39
CA PHE A 51 0.11 -0.86 2.49
C PHE A 51 -0.29 0.38 3.28
N ASP A 52 0.32 1.51 2.97
CA ASP A 52 -0.30 2.78 3.30
C ASP A 52 -1.55 3.00 2.43
N LYS A 53 -2.49 3.80 2.94
CA LYS A 53 -3.74 4.10 2.23
C LYS A 53 -3.56 5.21 1.21
N THR A 54 -3.13 6.39 1.66
CA THR A 54 -3.28 7.65 0.92
C THR A 54 -2.10 7.86 0.01
N GLY A 55 -2.34 7.84 -1.30
CA GLY A 55 -1.26 7.97 -2.29
C GLY A 55 -0.59 6.64 -2.66
N THR A 56 -0.84 5.58 -1.88
CA THR A 56 -0.43 4.21 -2.17
C THR A 56 -1.58 3.38 -2.76
N LEU A 57 -2.60 3.00 -1.97
CA LEU A 57 -3.77 2.27 -2.48
C LEU A 57 -4.76 3.19 -3.22
N THR A 58 -4.90 4.42 -2.73
CA THR A 58 -5.73 5.47 -3.34
C THR A 58 -4.87 6.43 -4.15
N LYS A 59 -5.51 7.21 -5.01
CA LYS A 59 -4.88 8.37 -5.65
C LYS A 59 -4.42 9.37 -4.59
N GLN A 60 -3.40 10.16 -4.91
CA GLN A 60 -2.95 11.25 -4.03
C GLN A 60 -4.00 12.38 -4.02
N GLY A 61 -4.37 12.81 -2.83
CA GLY A 61 -5.39 13.85 -2.63
C GLY A 61 -6.81 13.30 -2.53
N LEU A 62 -7.77 14.23 -2.61
CA LEU A 62 -9.19 13.98 -2.48
C LEU A 62 -9.87 14.34 -3.79
N ASP A 63 -10.70 13.44 -4.32
CA ASP A 63 -11.50 13.69 -5.52
C ASP A 63 -12.86 14.28 -5.13
N PHE A 64 -13.35 15.21 -5.95
CA PHE A 64 -14.71 15.75 -5.80
C PHE A 64 -15.73 14.68 -6.21
N VAL A 65 -16.68 14.39 -5.32
CA VAL A 65 -17.79 13.47 -5.59
C VAL A 65 -19.02 14.25 -6.00
N SER A 66 -19.45 15.17 -5.15
CA SER A 66 -20.68 15.94 -5.35
C SER A 66 -20.70 17.16 -4.44
N ALA A 67 -21.58 18.11 -4.75
CA ALA A 67 -21.95 19.18 -3.84
C ALA A 67 -23.47 19.24 -3.77
N GLN A 68 -23.99 19.32 -2.54
CA GLN A 68 -25.40 19.10 -2.24
C GLN A 68 -25.96 20.24 -1.43
N CYS A 69 -27.20 20.58 -1.71
CA CYS A 69 -27.89 21.73 -1.16
C CYS A 69 -29.24 21.28 -0.60
N ILE A 70 -29.78 22.03 0.36
CA ILE A 70 -31.15 21.81 0.84
C ILE A 70 -32.12 22.04 -0.34
N PRO A 71 -33.15 21.19 -0.56
CA PRO A 71 -33.58 20.06 0.27
C PRO A 71 -32.97 18.69 -0.11
N THR A 72 -32.24 18.58 -1.22
CA THR A 72 -31.66 17.34 -1.74
C THR A 72 -30.22 17.13 -1.25
N TRP A 73 -30.06 16.87 0.05
CA TRP A 73 -28.74 16.74 0.71
C TRP A 73 -28.47 15.35 1.32
N ASN A 74 -29.38 14.40 1.10
CA ASN A 74 -29.46 13.15 1.86
C ASN A 74 -28.65 11.97 1.26
N ASP A 75 -28.29 12.01 -0.03
CA ASP A 75 -27.57 10.92 -0.70
C ASP A 75 -26.27 11.45 -1.30
N PRO A 76 -25.10 11.18 -0.70
CA PRO A 76 -23.81 11.75 -1.11
C PRO A 76 -23.33 11.31 -2.51
N HIS A 77 -23.91 10.26 -3.09
CA HIS A 77 -23.59 9.78 -4.45
C HIS A 77 -24.58 10.24 -5.52
N SER A 78 -25.67 10.91 -5.12
CA SER A 78 -26.59 11.51 -6.08
C SER A 78 -25.84 12.57 -6.92
N PRO A 79 -26.12 12.66 -8.24
CA PRO A 79 -25.52 13.68 -9.08
C PRO A 79 -25.84 15.06 -8.51
N SER A 80 -24.88 15.98 -8.58
CA SER A 80 -25.03 17.35 -8.11
C SER A 80 -26.38 17.90 -8.60
N SER A 81 -27.33 18.09 -7.68
CA SER A 81 -28.52 18.90 -7.95
C SER A 81 -28.06 20.27 -8.46
N PRO A 82 -28.84 21.03 -9.25
CA PRO A 82 -28.47 22.40 -9.61
C PRO A 82 -28.04 23.13 -8.34
N LEU A 83 -26.75 23.48 -8.28
CA LEU A 83 -26.12 23.97 -7.06
C LEU A 83 -26.86 25.22 -6.64
N SER A 84 -27.22 25.30 -5.35
CA SER A 84 -27.62 26.56 -4.76
C SER A 84 -26.53 27.57 -5.08
N ASP A 85 -26.95 28.76 -5.52
CA ASP A 85 -26.06 29.85 -5.87
C ASP A 85 -25.02 30.05 -4.74
N THR A 86 -25.46 29.97 -3.49
CA THR A 86 -24.61 30.05 -2.28
C THR A 86 -23.50 28.99 -2.20
N VAL A 87 -23.77 27.72 -2.52
CA VAL A 87 -22.78 26.64 -2.44
C VAL A 87 -21.78 26.75 -3.59
N ALA A 88 -22.25 27.05 -4.80
CA ALA A 88 -21.38 27.29 -5.95
C ALA A 88 -20.45 28.50 -5.71
N LEU A 89 -20.98 29.56 -5.11
CA LEU A 89 -20.22 30.74 -4.68
C LEU A 89 -19.21 30.39 -3.57
N GLY A 90 -19.61 29.56 -2.61
CA GLY A 90 -18.71 29.10 -1.55
C GLY A 90 -17.54 28.29 -2.09
N MET A 91 -17.80 27.37 -3.03
CA MET A 91 -16.76 26.61 -3.71
C MET A 91 -15.82 27.51 -4.53
N ALA A 92 -16.37 28.54 -5.17
CA ALA A 92 -15.61 29.46 -6.02
C ALA A 92 -14.80 30.49 -5.24
N CYS A 93 -15.24 30.93 -4.05
CA CYS A 93 -14.63 32.09 -3.36
C CYS A 93 -14.06 31.81 -1.97
N CYS A 94 -14.51 30.75 -1.29
CA CYS A 94 -14.03 30.44 0.05
C CYS A 94 -12.78 29.57 -0.03
N HIS A 95 -11.66 30.12 -0.48
CA HIS A 95 -10.39 29.40 -0.61
C HIS A 95 -9.18 30.33 -0.44
N SER A 96 -8.01 29.76 -0.16
CA SER A 96 -6.75 30.52 -0.08
C SER A 96 -5.86 30.39 -1.34
N LEU A 97 -6.44 30.00 -2.48
CA LEU A 97 -5.70 29.82 -3.74
C LEU A 97 -5.17 31.14 -4.31
N THR A 98 -3.95 31.09 -4.82
CA THR A 98 -3.30 32.16 -5.57
C THR A 98 -2.92 31.69 -6.97
N THR A 99 -3.06 32.58 -7.95
CA THR A 99 -2.70 32.30 -9.34
C THR A 99 -1.25 32.72 -9.57
N SER A 100 -0.39 31.76 -9.94
CA SER A 100 1.01 32.03 -10.30
C SER A 100 1.30 31.41 -11.66
N GLY A 101 1.35 32.24 -12.70
CA GLY A 101 1.37 31.77 -14.09
C GLY A 101 0.05 31.09 -14.45
N ASP A 102 0.12 29.94 -15.12
CA ASP A 102 -1.06 29.13 -15.50
C ASP A 102 -1.53 28.16 -14.41
N ALA A 103 -0.81 28.05 -13.29
CA ALA A 103 -1.12 27.12 -12.21
C ALA A 103 -1.71 27.84 -10.99
N MET A 104 -2.75 27.25 -10.40
CA MET A 104 -3.24 27.65 -9.09
C MET A 104 -2.46 26.95 -7.99
N ILE A 105 -1.91 27.75 -7.08
CA ILE A 105 -1.13 27.31 -5.93
C ILE A 105 -1.99 27.46 -4.67
N GLY A 106 -1.95 26.47 -3.79
CA GLY A 106 -2.68 26.48 -2.51
C GLY A 106 -2.99 25.07 -2.03
N ASN A 107 -3.95 24.91 -1.11
CA ASN A 107 -4.33 23.61 -0.57
C ASN A 107 -4.96 22.71 -1.67
N ALA A 108 -4.68 21.41 -1.64
CA ALA A 108 -5.18 20.46 -2.63
C ALA A 108 -6.72 20.40 -2.68
N VAL A 109 -7.37 20.40 -1.52
CA VAL A 109 -8.84 20.36 -1.42
C VAL A 109 -9.46 21.62 -2.04
N ASP A 110 -8.86 22.79 -1.78
CA ASP A 110 -9.30 24.05 -2.36
C ASP A 110 -9.19 24.05 -3.88
N ARG A 111 -8.09 23.50 -4.44
CA ARG A 111 -7.92 23.39 -5.90
C ARG A 111 -9.00 22.52 -6.53
N VAL A 112 -9.28 21.37 -5.92
CA VAL A 112 -10.31 20.44 -6.41
C VAL A 112 -11.70 21.07 -6.30
N MET A 113 -11.98 21.74 -5.19
CA MET A 113 -13.25 22.45 -4.97
C MET A 113 -13.46 23.59 -5.98
N PHE A 114 -12.44 24.41 -6.23
CA PHE A 114 -12.51 25.51 -7.20
C PHE A 114 -12.64 25.00 -8.64
N ALA A 115 -11.88 23.95 -9.00
CA ALA A 115 -12.01 23.32 -10.32
C ALA A 115 -13.43 22.77 -10.54
N ALA A 116 -14.00 22.13 -9.52
CA ALA A 116 -15.36 21.59 -9.55
C ALA A 116 -16.44 22.68 -9.65
N SER A 117 -16.18 23.91 -9.18
CA SER A 117 -17.14 25.01 -9.31
C SER A 117 -17.22 25.59 -10.73
N GLY A 118 -16.26 25.27 -11.60
CA GLY A 118 -16.17 25.85 -12.95
C GLY A 118 -15.90 27.36 -12.97
N ALA A 119 -15.43 27.91 -11.85
CA ALA A 119 -15.14 29.35 -11.74
C ALA A 119 -13.80 29.70 -12.40
N GLN A 120 -13.66 30.96 -12.80
CA GLN A 120 -12.40 31.52 -13.29
C GLN A 120 -11.96 32.65 -12.36
N GLN A 121 -10.69 32.62 -11.94
CA GLN A 121 -10.11 33.61 -11.04
C GLN A 121 -9.13 34.50 -11.80
N ASN A 122 -9.38 35.80 -11.73
CA ASN A 122 -8.43 36.86 -12.11
C ASN A 122 -7.89 37.53 -10.84
N GLN A 123 -6.84 38.36 -10.98
CA GLN A 123 -6.19 39.06 -9.86
C GLN A 123 -7.13 39.91 -8.96
N SER A 124 -8.33 40.25 -9.42
CA SER A 124 -9.26 41.09 -8.65
C SER A 124 -10.70 40.58 -8.59
N TRP A 125 -11.06 39.56 -9.38
CA TRP A 125 -12.43 39.11 -9.53
C TRP A 125 -12.49 37.61 -9.74
N ILE A 126 -13.53 36.98 -9.19
CA ILE A 126 -13.89 35.60 -9.45
C ILE A 126 -15.16 35.61 -10.30
N VAL A 127 -15.16 34.86 -11.39
CA VAL A 127 -16.27 34.77 -12.34
C VAL A 127 -16.89 33.39 -12.26
N LEU A 128 -18.17 33.32 -11.94
CA LEU A 128 -18.95 32.09 -11.87
C LEU A 128 -20.22 32.28 -12.73
N ASN A 129 -20.43 31.43 -13.73
CA ASN A 129 -21.60 31.49 -14.64
C ASN A 129 -21.86 32.90 -15.25
N GLY A 130 -20.79 33.66 -15.53
CA GLY A 130 -20.87 35.03 -16.05
C GLY A 130 -21.05 36.13 -14.99
N ASN A 131 -21.33 35.78 -13.74
CA ASN A 131 -21.43 36.72 -12.62
C ASN A 131 -20.04 37.02 -12.02
N ARG A 132 -19.69 38.31 -11.94
CA ARG A 132 -18.42 38.76 -11.35
C ARG A 132 -18.58 39.03 -9.85
N MET A 133 -17.60 38.57 -9.07
CA MET A 133 -17.59 38.78 -7.63
C MET A 133 -16.26 39.29 -7.16
N LYS A 134 -16.29 40.15 -6.14
CA LYS A 134 -15.10 40.64 -5.46
C LYS A 134 -15.01 40.03 -4.07
N VAL A 135 -13.89 39.38 -3.77
CA VAL A 135 -13.54 39.02 -2.40
C VAL A 135 -13.12 40.30 -1.67
N LEU A 136 -13.85 40.65 -0.60
CA LEU A 136 -13.60 41.86 0.19
C LEU A 136 -12.67 41.59 1.37
N LYS A 137 -12.91 40.49 2.08
CA LYS A 137 -12.12 40.07 3.24
C LYS A 137 -12.13 38.55 3.33
N GLN A 138 -10.98 37.97 3.62
CA GLN A 138 -10.80 36.54 3.79
C GLN A 138 -10.26 36.29 5.19
N PHE A 139 -10.82 35.28 5.87
CA PHE A 139 -10.31 34.75 7.12
C PHE A 139 -9.77 33.36 6.84
N ASP A 140 -8.45 33.21 6.93
CA ASP A 140 -7.79 31.94 6.64
C ASP A 140 -8.23 30.81 7.58
N PHE A 141 -7.98 29.58 7.13
CA PHE A 141 -8.33 28.39 7.90
C PHE A 141 -7.66 28.41 9.27
N CYS A 142 -8.45 28.25 10.33
CA CYS A 142 -7.96 28.21 11.70
C CYS A 142 -8.05 26.79 12.25
N HIS A 143 -6.92 26.16 12.57
CA HIS A 143 -6.86 24.79 13.08
C HIS A 143 -7.66 24.58 14.37
N ASN A 144 -7.78 25.59 15.23
CA ASN A 144 -8.56 25.47 16.47
C ASN A 144 -10.08 25.50 16.21
N ARG A 145 -10.52 26.16 15.14
CA ARG A 145 -11.95 26.31 14.78
C ARG A 145 -12.39 25.30 13.73
N MET A 146 -11.45 24.77 12.96
CA MET A 146 -11.67 23.93 11.78
C MET A 146 -12.64 24.57 10.75
N THR A 147 -12.59 25.89 10.64
CA THR A 147 -13.38 26.70 9.69
C THR A 147 -12.52 27.67 8.91
N GLN A 148 -13.03 28.11 7.75
CA GLN A 148 -12.54 29.20 6.92
C GLN A 148 -13.73 30.05 6.49
N SER A 149 -13.58 31.37 6.45
CA SER A 149 -14.68 32.27 6.03
C SER A 149 -14.22 33.36 5.07
N VAL A 150 -15.15 33.81 4.23
CA VAL A 150 -14.92 34.86 3.24
C VAL A 150 -16.12 35.79 3.16
N ILE A 151 -15.87 37.07 2.90
CA ILE A 151 -16.90 38.07 2.60
C ILE A 151 -16.76 38.45 1.12
N VAL A 152 -17.83 38.21 0.36
CA VAL A 152 -17.88 38.50 -1.08
C VAL A 152 -18.92 39.58 -1.38
N LYS A 153 -18.62 40.41 -2.38
CA LYS A 153 -19.56 41.37 -2.96
C LYS A 153 -19.97 40.92 -4.35
N ARG A 154 -21.28 40.76 -4.55
CA ARG A 154 -21.88 40.44 -5.85
C ARG A 154 -22.09 41.72 -6.69
N VAL A 155 -22.34 41.56 -8.00
CA VAL A 155 -22.60 42.68 -8.92
C VAL A 155 -23.86 43.46 -8.53
N ASP A 156 -24.85 42.79 -7.95
CA ASP A 156 -26.10 43.39 -7.44
C ASP A 156 -25.89 44.29 -6.19
N GLY A 157 -24.65 44.38 -5.68
CA GLY A 157 -24.30 45.18 -4.50
C GLY A 157 -24.53 44.47 -3.17
N SER A 158 -25.11 43.27 -3.17
CA SER A 158 -25.27 42.45 -1.96
C SER A 158 -23.91 41.94 -1.46
N MET A 159 -23.77 41.90 -0.13
CA MET A 159 -22.61 41.33 0.54
C MET A 159 -23.01 40.02 1.19
N LEU A 160 -22.23 38.97 0.93
CA LEU A 160 -22.48 37.63 1.46
C LEU A 160 -21.25 37.18 2.23
N ALA A 161 -21.44 36.82 3.49
CA ALA A 161 -20.46 36.07 4.26
C ALA A 161 -20.68 34.58 4.03
N ILE A 162 -19.63 33.84 3.72
CA ILE A 162 -19.67 32.39 3.53
C ILE A 162 -18.64 31.76 4.47
N VAL A 163 -19.03 30.70 5.17
CA VAL A 163 -18.13 29.88 5.98
C VAL A 163 -18.14 28.44 5.46
N LYS A 164 -16.97 27.82 5.43
CA LYS A 164 -16.81 26.39 5.20
C LYS A 164 -15.99 25.75 6.31
N GLY A 165 -16.26 24.49 6.61
CA GLY A 165 -15.50 23.76 7.64
C GLY A 165 -16.04 22.36 7.91
N SER A 166 -15.57 21.75 8.99
CA SER A 166 -16.10 20.47 9.49
C SER A 166 -17.59 20.60 9.84
N GLY A 167 -18.38 19.54 9.62
CA GLY A 167 -19.82 19.54 9.90
C GLY A 167 -20.19 20.06 11.28
N GLU A 168 -19.57 19.54 12.34
CA GLU A 168 -19.84 19.93 13.73
C GLU A 168 -19.58 21.42 14.02
N ASN A 169 -18.50 21.99 13.47
CA ASN A 169 -18.17 23.40 13.71
C ASN A 169 -19.02 24.35 12.87
N VAL A 170 -19.42 23.94 11.66
CA VAL A 170 -20.39 24.70 10.86
C VAL A 170 -21.78 24.63 11.50
N GLN A 171 -22.17 23.48 12.05
CA GLN A 171 -23.41 23.30 12.84
C GLN A 171 -23.51 24.31 13.98
N ARG A 172 -22.40 24.54 14.71
CA ARG A 172 -22.33 25.55 15.80
C ARG A 172 -22.46 27.00 15.31
N ALA A 173 -22.05 27.27 14.08
CA ALA A 173 -22.15 28.59 13.46
C ALA A 173 -23.55 28.87 12.86
N CYS A 174 -24.30 27.80 12.55
CA CYS A 174 -25.61 27.87 11.93
C CYS A 174 -26.74 28.17 12.92
N LEU A 175 -27.82 28.77 12.41
CA LEU A 175 -29.10 28.84 13.10
C LEU A 175 -29.69 27.43 13.23
N PRO A 176 -30.14 27.00 14.42
CA PRO A 176 -30.73 25.66 14.61
C PRO A 176 -31.92 25.37 13.67
N ALA A 177 -32.69 26.39 13.31
CA ALA A 177 -33.83 26.27 12.40
C ALA A 177 -33.43 26.06 10.92
N SER A 178 -32.18 26.38 10.55
CA SER A 178 -31.68 26.19 9.17
C SER A 178 -31.14 24.78 8.93
N LEU A 179 -30.87 24.02 9.99
CA LEU A 179 -30.30 22.69 9.89
C LEU A 179 -31.41 21.65 9.61
N PRO A 180 -31.20 20.73 8.66
CA PRO A 180 -32.09 19.59 8.44
C PRO A 180 -32.17 18.69 9.68
N GLN A 181 -33.31 18.04 9.90
CA GLN A 181 -33.50 17.15 11.06
C GLN A 181 -32.55 15.94 11.03
N ASP A 182 -32.13 15.52 9.84
CA ASP A 182 -31.22 14.40 9.62
C ASP A 182 -29.73 14.82 9.50
N TYR A 183 -29.39 16.06 9.88
CA TYR A 183 -28.03 16.63 9.77
C TYR A 183 -26.91 15.69 10.23
N GLU A 184 -27.00 15.27 11.50
CA GLU A 184 -25.99 14.42 12.12
C GLU A 184 -25.97 13.00 11.56
N ARG A 185 -27.14 12.50 11.13
CA ARG A 185 -27.28 11.14 10.58
C ARG A 185 -26.54 11.02 9.25
N VAL A 186 -26.77 11.95 8.31
CA VAL A 186 -26.12 11.91 6.99
C VAL A 186 -24.61 12.17 7.11
N LEU A 187 -24.18 13.08 8.01
CA LEU A 187 -22.75 13.26 8.30
C LEU A 187 -22.08 11.95 8.73
N ARG A 188 -22.75 11.20 9.61
CA ARG A 188 -22.25 9.91 10.09
C ARG A 188 -22.26 8.83 9.01
N GLU A 189 -23.35 8.71 8.25
CA GLU A 189 -23.48 7.74 7.16
C GLU A 189 -22.45 8.00 6.05
N SER A 190 -22.23 9.27 5.70
CA SER A 190 -21.23 9.66 4.70
C SER A 190 -19.81 9.37 5.19
N ALA A 191 -19.51 9.62 6.47
CA ALA A 191 -18.22 9.26 7.04
C ALA A 191 -17.98 7.74 7.01
N LYS A 192 -19.00 6.91 7.25
CA LYS A 192 -18.93 5.45 7.10
C LYS A 192 -18.71 5.03 5.65
N ALA A 193 -19.30 5.74 4.70
CA ALA A 193 -19.04 5.56 3.27
C ALA A 193 -17.64 6.05 2.83
N GLY A 194 -16.79 6.53 3.75
CA GLY A 194 -15.46 7.05 3.42
C GLY A 194 -15.49 8.42 2.74
N ILE A 195 -16.61 9.13 2.82
CA ILE A 195 -16.83 10.43 2.20
C ILE A 195 -16.47 11.53 3.20
N TYR A 196 -15.52 12.36 2.80
CA TYR A 196 -15.08 13.54 3.52
C TYR A 196 -16.01 14.71 3.17
N GLN A 197 -16.84 15.11 4.12
CA GLN A 197 -17.80 16.20 3.93
C GLN A 197 -17.28 17.53 4.48
N ILE A 198 -17.33 18.57 3.66
CA ILE A 198 -17.14 19.96 4.07
C ILE A 198 -18.49 20.64 4.07
N SER A 199 -18.94 21.07 5.24
CA SER A 199 -20.18 21.82 5.36
C SER A 199 -19.98 23.29 5.01
N MET A 200 -21.02 23.90 4.44
CA MET A 200 -21.05 25.31 4.09
C MET A 200 -22.29 25.99 4.66
N ALA A 201 -22.10 27.23 5.08
CA ALA A 201 -23.17 28.11 5.53
C ALA A 201 -22.90 29.54 5.07
N ALA A 202 -23.96 30.32 4.91
CA ALA A 202 -23.85 31.70 4.46
C ALA A 202 -24.78 32.65 5.23
N LYS A 203 -24.46 33.94 5.18
CA LYS A 203 -25.26 35.00 5.78
C LYS A 203 -25.15 36.27 4.94
N VAL A 204 -26.29 36.86 4.63
CA VAL A 204 -26.34 38.16 3.94
C VAL A 204 -25.95 39.25 4.94
N LEU A 205 -24.97 40.07 4.59
CA LEU A 205 -24.52 41.22 5.37
C LEU A 205 -25.15 42.50 4.82
N SER A 206 -25.46 43.44 5.71
CA SER A 206 -25.98 44.75 5.30
C SER A 206 -24.88 45.57 4.60
N PRO A 207 -25.17 46.30 3.50
CA PRO A 207 -24.19 47.11 2.77
C PRO A 207 -23.45 48.15 3.62
N ALA A 208 -24.02 48.54 4.76
CA ALA A 208 -23.47 49.50 5.71
C ALA A 208 -22.48 48.89 6.73
N THR A 209 -22.18 47.60 6.64
CA THR A 209 -21.27 46.93 7.58
C THR A 209 -19.84 47.39 7.36
N ASN A 210 -19.18 47.93 8.39
CA ASN A 210 -17.77 48.28 8.33
C ASN A 210 -16.90 47.02 8.28
N LEU A 211 -16.15 46.83 7.20
CA LEU A 211 -15.36 45.61 6.92
C LEU A 211 -13.97 45.65 7.57
N GLU A 212 -13.45 46.83 7.92
CA GLU A 212 -12.12 46.97 8.50
C GLU A 212 -12.11 46.39 9.92
N ASP A 213 -13.11 46.73 10.74
CA ASP A 213 -13.22 46.33 12.15
C ASP A 213 -14.01 45.03 12.39
N ILE A 214 -14.54 44.37 11.34
CA ILE A 214 -15.36 43.18 11.54
C ILE A 214 -14.52 42.02 12.07
N GLN A 215 -14.89 41.56 13.26
CA GLN A 215 -14.31 40.39 13.93
C GLN A 215 -14.89 39.09 13.36
N ARG A 216 -14.05 38.07 13.22
CA ARG A 216 -14.42 36.76 12.67
C ARG A 216 -15.60 36.13 13.41
N ASP A 217 -15.64 36.25 14.73
CA ASP A 217 -16.73 35.72 15.56
C ASP A 217 -18.12 36.27 15.19
N LYS A 218 -18.18 37.54 14.78
CA LYS A 218 -19.45 38.15 14.35
C LYS A 218 -19.84 37.70 12.94
N VAL A 219 -18.85 37.36 12.10
CA VAL A 219 -19.08 36.82 10.76
C VAL A 219 -19.63 35.41 10.85
N GLU A 220 -19.03 34.54 11.67
CA GLU A 220 -19.37 33.12 11.80
C GLU A 220 -20.53 32.82 12.79
N LEU A 221 -21.38 33.80 13.10
CA LEU A 221 -22.54 33.65 14.01
C LEU A 221 -23.87 33.77 13.27
N ASN A 222 -24.86 32.94 13.63
CA ASN A 222 -26.22 32.95 13.08
C ASN A 222 -26.24 32.82 11.54
N MET A 223 -25.47 31.87 11.02
CA MET A 223 -25.41 31.57 9.58
C MET A 223 -26.58 30.68 9.16
N GLU A 224 -26.96 30.70 7.89
CA GLU A 224 -27.91 29.75 7.33
C GLU A 224 -27.15 28.61 6.65
N PHE A 225 -27.48 27.37 7.03
CA PHE A 225 -26.88 26.19 6.40
C PHE A 225 -27.22 26.17 4.90
N ALA A 226 -26.18 26.04 4.06
CA ALA A 226 -26.33 26.07 2.61
C ALA A 226 -26.25 24.67 2.00
N GLY A 227 -25.34 23.84 2.50
CA GLY A 227 -25.09 22.53 1.92
C GLY A 227 -23.79 21.87 2.37
N VAL A 228 -23.48 20.73 1.74
CA VAL A 228 -22.24 19.97 1.95
C VAL A 228 -21.51 19.74 0.62
N ILE A 229 -20.19 19.65 0.69
CA ILE A 229 -19.34 19.25 -0.43
C ILE A 229 -18.69 17.94 -0.04
N ASN A 230 -18.87 16.94 -0.91
CA ASN A 230 -18.46 15.57 -0.68
C ASN A 230 -17.19 15.28 -1.47
N PHE A 231 -16.17 14.82 -0.75
CA PHE A 231 -14.92 14.35 -1.33
C PHE A 231 -14.67 12.90 -0.95
N GLN A 232 -13.89 12.18 -1.73
CA GLN A 232 -13.53 10.79 -1.43
C GLN A 232 -12.09 10.52 -1.86
N ASN A 233 -11.39 9.63 -1.15
CA ASN A 233 -10.16 9.05 -1.68
C ASN A 233 -10.54 7.93 -2.63
N VAL A 234 -10.37 8.16 -3.93
CA VAL A 234 -10.68 7.13 -4.92
C VAL A 234 -9.52 6.15 -5.01
N LEU A 235 -9.84 4.85 -5.01
CA LEU A 235 -8.88 3.78 -5.27
C LEU A 235 -8.18 3.97 -6.61
N ARG A 236 -6.91 3.56 -6.69
CA ARG A 236 -6.26 3.40 -8.00
C ARG A 236 -6.93 2.26 -8.76
N GLU A 237 -7.05 2.40 -10.07
CA GLU A 237 -7.74 1.43 -10.93
C GLU A 237 -7.08 0.05 -10.86
N GLU A 238 -5.76 0.02 -10.71
CA GLU A 238 -4.97 -1.19 -10.59
C GLU A 238 -5.02 -1.87 -9.20
N THR A 239 -5.48 -1.17 -8.15
CA THR A 239 -5.40 -1.67 -6.76
C THR A 239 -6.18 -2.97 -6.56
N PRO A 240 -7.47 -3.09 -6.94
CA PRO A 240 -8.22 -4.34 -6.72
C PRO A 240 -7.60 -5.54 -7.43
N TYR A 241 -7.07 -5.33 -8.63
CA TYR A 241 -6.38 -6.37 -9.39
C TYR A 241 -5.11 -6.84 -8.68
N VAL A 242 -4.28 -5.91 -8.18
CA VAL A 242 -3.05 -6.25 -7.46
C VAL A 242 -3.34 -7.00 -6.17
N ILE A 243 -4.30 -6.54 -5.36
CA ILE A 243 -4.68 -7.22 -4.12
C ILE A 243 -5.17 -8.64 -4.39
N THR A 244 -5.99 -8.83 -5.43
CA THR A 244 -6.47 -10.16 -5.84
C THR A 244 -5.30 -11.09 -6.20
N GLN A 245 -4.29 -10.59 -6.92
CA GLN A 245 -3.09 -11.38 -7.25
C GLN A 245 -2.26 -11.75 -6.02
N LEU A 246 -2.12 -10.83 -5.06
CA LEU A 246 -1.38 -11.07 -3.83
C LEU A 246 -2.07 -12.12 -2.95
N GLN A 247 -3.40 -12.01 -2.79
CA GLN A 247 -4.20 -12.98 -2.05
C GLN A 247 -4.17 -14.37 -2.71
N ALA A 248 -4.30 -14.44 -4.04
CA ALA A 248 -4.14 -15.70 -4.80
C ALA A 248 -2.74 -16.32 -4.63
N ALA A 249 -1.74 -15.50 -4.30
CA ALA A 249 -0.38 -15.92 -4.04
C ALA A 249 -0.10 -16.26 -2.55
N ALA A 250 -1.15 -16.37 -1.73
CA ALA A 250 -1.10 -16.53 -0.28
C ALA A 250 -0.25 -15.46 0.44
N VAL A 251 -0.33 -14.21 -0.04
CA VAL A 251 0.22 -13.04 0.65
C VAL A 251 -0.91 -12.33 1.39
N GLU A 252 -0.78 -12.23 2.71
CA GLU A 252 -1.71 -11.50 3.58
C GLU A 252 -1.57 -10.00 3.34
N CYS A 253 -2.66 -9.31 2.97
CA CYS A 253 -2.66 -7.87 2.75
C CYS A 253 -3.23 -7.12 3.97
N LEU A 254 -2.54 -6.07 4.40
CA LEU A 254 -2.90 -5.23 5.54
C LEU A 254 -2.87 -3.76 5.14
N ILE A 255 -3.78 -2.94 5.68
CA ILE A 255 -3.70 -1.47 5.58
C ILE A 255 -3.16 -0.93 6.90
N VAL A 256 -2.14 -0.05 6.83
CA VAL A 256 -1.62 0.69 7.99
C VAL A 256 -1.60 2.18 7.66
N THR A 257 -2.58 2.92 8.17
CA THR A 257 -2.82 4.32 7.79
C THR A 257 -2.95 5.26 8.98
N GLY A 258 -2.58 6.53 8.77
CA GLY A 258 -2.83 7.62 9.70
C GLY A 258 -4.28 8.12 9.69
N ASP A 259 -5.07 7.74 8.69
CA ASP A 259 -6.45 8.19 8.55
C ASP A 259 -7.42 7.47 9.51
N ALA A 260 -8.65 7.97 9.59
CA ALA A 260 -9.68 7.35 10.41
C ALA A 260 -9.89 5.87 10.02
N VAL A 261 -10.04 5.00 11.03
CA VAL A 261 -10.23 3.55 10.86
C VAL A 261 -11.39 3.24 9.92
N LEU A 262 -12.50 3.98 10.05
CA LEU A 262 -13.70 3.78 9.22
C LEU A 262 -13.39 3.92 7.72
N THR A 263 -12.63 4.95 7.34
CA THR A 263 -12.20 5.12 5.94
C THR A 263 -11.27 3.98 5.52
N GLY A 264 -10.38 3.53 6.40
CA GLY A 264 -9.53 2.36 6.15
C GLY A 264 -10.33 1.08 5.88
N ILE A 265 -11.41 0.84 6.64
CA ILE A 265 -12.32 -0.29 6.45
C ILE A 265 -13.01 -0.22 5.09
N THR A 266 -13.53 0.94 4.71
CA THR A 266 -14.21 1.14 3.41
C THR A 266 -13.25 0.87 2.25
N ILE A 267 -12.04 1.45 2.29
CA ILE A 267 -11.01 1.19 1.28
C ILE A 267 -10.55 -0.28 1.27
N ALA A 268 -10.47 -0.93 2.43
CA ALA A 268 -10.12 -2.35 2.51
C ALA A 268 -11.20 -3.26 1.88
N ARG A 269 -12.49 -2.89 2.01
CA ARG A 269 -13.59 -3.58 1.33
C ARG A 269 -13.58 -3.35 -0.17
N GLU A 270 -13.42 -2.10 -0.60
CA GLU A 270 -13.39 -1.74 -2.04
C GLU A 270 -12.18 -2.33 -2.76
N SER A 271 -11.02 -2.43 -2.09
CA SER A 271 -9.80 -3.02 -2.67
C SER A 271 -9.77 -4.55 -2.66
N GLY A 272 -10.70 -5.19 -1.94
CA GLY A 272 -10.75 -6.65 -1.79
C GLY A 272 -9.84 -7.21 -0.69
N ILE A 273 -9.15 -6.36 0.10
CA ILE A 273 -8.35 -6.81 1.25
C ILE A 273 -9.25 -7.51 2.28
N ILE A 274 -10.45 -6.97 2.50
CA ILE A 274 -11.50 -7.62 3.28
C ILE A 274 -12.40 -8.41 2.31
N PRO A 275 -12.58 -9.73 2.51
CA PRO A 275 -13.45 -10.54 1.67
C PRO A 275 -14.89 -10.04 1.66
N THR A 276 -15.56 -10.16 0.50
CA THR A 276 -16.98 -9.81 0.38
C THR A 276 -17.84 -10.64 1.33
N GLY A 277 -18.63 -9.98 2.17
CA GLY A 277 -19.49 -10.64 3.17
C GLY A 277 -18.83 -10.91 4.52
N ALA A 278 -17.54 -10.59 4.70
CA ALA A 278 -16.91 -10.65 6.02
C ALA A 278 -17.37 -9.48 6.91
N ALA A 279 -17.79 -9.81 8.14
CA ALA A 279 -18.11 -8.81 9.15
C ALA A 279 -16.82 -8.14 9.66
N VAL A 280 -16.89 -6.86 9.97
CA VAL A 280 -15.73 -6.09 10.46
C VAL A 280 -16.01 -5.62 11.88
N LEU A 281 -15.20 -6.09 12.82
CA LEU A 281 -15.21 -5.59 14.20
C LEU A 281 -14.07 -4.60 14.36
N TRP A 282 -14.37 -3.41 14.89
CA TRP A 282 -13.34 -2.40 15.12
C TRP A 282 -13.38 -1.87 16.55
N CYS A 283 -12.23 -1.47 17.06
CA CYS A 283 -12.11 -0.88 18.39
C CYS A 283 -11.58 0.56 18.29
N ALA A 284 -12.32 1.51 18.87
CA ALA A 284 -12.01 2.94 18.79
C ALA A 284 -11.17 3.43 19.97
N MET A 285 -11.52 3.03 21.20
CA MET A 285 -10.84 3.41 22.45
C MET A 285 -11.14 2.39 23.55
N PRO A 286 -10.22 2.19 24.51
CA PRO A 286 -10.59 1.59 25.80
C PRO A 286 -11.61 2.49 26.50
N HIS A 287 -12.63 1.91 27.11
CA HIS A 287 -13.52 2.66 28.01
C HIS A 287 -12.70 3.19 29.20
N LYS A 288 -13.27 4.11 30.01
CA LYS A 288 -12.60 4.73 31.18
C LYS A 288 -12.10 3.72 32.24
N ASP A 289 -12.37 2.42 32.05
CA ASP A 289 -12.06 1.30 32.94
C ASP A 289 -11.09 0.26 32.30
N ASP A 290 -10.23 0.64 31.35
CA ASP A 290 -9.25 -0.24 30.67
C ASP A 290 -9.85 -1.45 29.93
N ARG A 291 -11.15 -1.43 29.62
CA ARG A 291 -11.81 -2.48 28.81
C ARG A 291 -11.96 -2.05 27.35
N VAL A 292 -11.54 -2.94 26.45
CA VAL A 292 -11.62 -2.80 25.00
C VAL A 292 -13.02 -3.21 24.56
N GLU A 293 -13.80 -2.27 23.99
CA GLU A 293 -15.11 -2.58 23.38
C GLU A 293 -14.97 -2.69 21.86
N TRP A 294 -15.47 -3.79 21.31
CA TRP A 294 -15.52 -4.04 19.89
C TRP A 294 -16.88 -3.62 19.33
N VAL A 295 -16.87 -2.90 18.22
CA VAL A 295 -18.07 -2.42 17.56
C VAL A 295 -18.17 -3.07 16.19
N ASP A 296 -19.32 -3.67 15.89
CA ASP A 296 -19.63 -4.13 14.53
C ASP A 296 -19.83 -2.91 13.61
N PHE A 297 -19.03 -2.85 12.55
CA PHE A 297 -19.10 -1.79 11.56
C PHE A 297 -20.46 -1.73 10.84
N ASP A 298 -21.08 -2.89 10.58
CA ASP A 298 -22.31 -3.00 9.80
C ASP A 298 -23.56 -2.80 10.66
N HIS A 299 -23.61 -3.41 11.85
CA HIS A 299 -24.82 -3.43 12.70
C HIS A 299 -24.74 -2.51 13.93
N GLU A 300 -23.60 -1.84 14.17
CA GLU A 300 -23.33 -1.01 15.36
C GLU A 300 -23.50 -1.75 16.71
N GLY A 301 -23.57 -3.08 16.69
CA GLY A 301 -23.60 -3.90 17.89
C GLY A 301 -22.29 -3.75 18.66
N ARG A 302 -22.37 -3.48 19.97
CA ARG A 302 -21.20 -3.45 20.85
C ARG A 302 -21.01 -4.80 21.51
N MET A 303 -19.78 -5.27 21.53
CA MET A 303 -19.39 -6.55 22.11
C MET A 303 -18.12 -6.37 22.93
N THR A 304 -18.10 -6.94 24.13
CA THR A 304 -16.89 -6.99 24.96
C THR A 304 -16.01 -8.18 24.61
N ASP A 305 -16.62 -9.31 24.24
CA ASP A 305 -15.90 -10.55 23.91
C ASP A 305 -15.81 -10.74 22.40
N LEU A 306 -14.61 -11.09 21.93
CA LEU A 306 -14.37 -11.38 20.52
C LEU A 306 -14.94 -12.76 20.14
N PRO A 307 -15.63 -12.86 18.99
CA PRO A 307 -16.11 -14.14 18.47
C PRO A 307 -14.96 -14.94 17.84
N TRP A 308 -14.12 -15.56 18.68
CA TRP A 308 -12.94 -16.32 18.23
C TRP A 308 -13.23 -17.39 17.19
N SER A 309 -14.39 -18.04 17.26
CA SER A 309 -14.82 -19.02 16.25
C SER A 309 -15.01 -18.37 14.87
N ALA A 310 -15.62 -17.18 14.82
CA ALA A 310 -15.88 -16.43 13.59
C ALA A 310 -14.60 -15.80 13.00
N LEU A 311 -13.67 -15.40 13.87
CA LEU A 311 -12.33 -14.94 13.46
C LEU A 311 -11.53 -16.08 12.82
N ARG A 312 -11.55 -17.27 13.44
CA ARG A 312 -10.84 -18.46 12.94
C ARG A 312 -11.44 -19.02 11.65
N SER A 313 -12.74 -18.86 11.41
CA SER A 313 -13.38 -19.22 10.14
C SER A 313 -13.15 -18.18 9.03
N GLY A 314 -12.57 -17.01 9.33
CA GLY A 314 -12.38 -15.93 8.37
C GLY A 314 -13.68 -15.21 7.96
N THR A 315 -14.80 -15.48 8.65
CA THR A 315 -16.08 -14.79 8.43
C THR A 315 -16.09 -13.41 9.08
N THR A 316 -15.15 -13.15 9.98
CA THR A 316 -14.99 -11.87 10.68
C THR A 316 -13.53 -11.45 10.64
N VAL A 317 -13.29 -10.16 10.43
CA VAL A 317 -11.96 -9.53 10.46
C VAL A 317 -11.95 -8.37 11.42
N LEU A 318 -10.75 -7.96 11.86
CA LEU A 318 -10.57 -6.90 12.83
C LEU A 318 -9.97 -5.63 12.22
N ALA A 319 -10.35 -4.50 12.79
CA ALA A 319 -9.71 -3.20 12.55
C ALA A 319 -9.37 -2.51 13.88
N VAL A 320 -8.17 -1.94 13.99
CA VAL A 320 -7.64 -1.45 15.27
C VAL A 320 -7.07 -0.04 15.10
N THR A 321 -7.22 0.82 16.10
CA THR A 321 -6.54 2.14 16.13
C THR A 321 -5.12 2.02 16.69
N GLY A 322 -4.23 2.95 16.34
CA GLY A 322 -2.90 3.05 16.96
C GLY A 322 -2.94 3.16 18.50
N ASP A 323 -3.90 3.91 19.04
CA ASP A 323 -4.05 4.06 20.50
C ASP A 323 -4.46 2.74 21.19
N VAL A 324 -5.33 1.96 20.54
CA VAL A 324 -5.70 0.63 21.06
C VAL A 324 -4.51 -0.31 20.98
N TRP A 325 -3.76 -0.29 19.87
CA TRP A 325 -2.55 -1.11 19.74
C TRP A 325 -1.57 -0.93 20.91
N ASP A 326 -1.32 0.32 21.33
CA ASP A 326 -0.43 0.61 22.46
C ASP A 326 -0.99 0.17 23.82
N SER A 327 -2.32 0.12 23.96
CA SER A 327 -2.99 -0.30 25.20
C SER A 327 -3.05 -1.82 25.41
N LEU A 328 -2.83 -2.60 24.34
CA LEU A 328 -2.96 -4.05 24.39
C LEU A 328 -1.65 -4.72 24.83
N ASP A 329 -1.77 -5.77 25.65
CA ASP A 329 -0.64 -6.62 26.03
C ASP A 329 -0.06 -7.36 24.81
N ILE A 330 1.27 -7.48 24.75
CA ILE A 330 2.02 -8.11 23.64
C ILE A 330 1.52 -9.53 23.33
N SER A 331 1.16 -10.31 24.35
CA SER A 331 0.63 -11.67 24.19
C SER A 331 -0.73 -11.67 23.49
N PHE A 332 -1.59 -10.72 23.84
CA PHE A 332 -2.92 -10.59 23.25
C PHE A 332 -2.83 -10.04 21.82
N VAL A 333 -1.96 -9.06 21.59
CA VAL A 333 -1.64 -8.54 20.24
C VAL A 333 -1.19 -9.68 19.33
N SER A 334 -0.35 -10.58 19.84
CA SER A 334 0.14 -11.72 19.05
C SER A 334 -0.96 -12.69 18.63
N GLU A 335 -2.01 -12.85 19.44
CA GLU A 335 -3.18 -13.68 19.13
C GLU A 335 -4.14 -12.96 18.16
N LEU A 336 -4.23 -11.63 18.23
CA LEU A 336 -5.09 -10.82 17.38
C LEU A 336 -4.51 -10.52 15.99
N SER A 337 -3.20 -10.35 15.88
CA SER A 337 -2.52 -9.89 14.66
C SER A 337 -2.87 -10.70 13.40
N PRO A 338 -3.15 -12.02 13.43
CA PRO A 338 -3.53 -12.77 12.23
C PRO A 338 -4.92 -12.38 11.66
N PHE A 339 -5.77 -11.75 12.48
CA PHE A 339 -7.16 -11.41 12.13
C PHE A 339 -7.36 -9.93 11.80
N VAL A 340 -6.38 -9.08 12.13
CA VAL A 340 -6.43 -7.65 11.80
C VAL A 340 -6.17 -7.45 10.32
N ARG A 341 -6.96 -6.59 9.66
CA ARG A 341 -6.76 -6.18 8.26
C ARG A 341 -6.50 -4.69 8.10
N VAL A 342 -6.93 -3.88 9.06
CA VAL A 342 -6.83 -2.42 9.01
C VAL A 342 -6.32 -1.88 10.34
N PHE A 343 -5.24 -1.12 10.27
CA PHE A 343 -4.76 -0.27 11.35
C PHE A 343 -4.98 1.19 10.95
N GLY A 344 -5.79 1.93 11.72
CA GLY A 344 -6.09 3.34 11.45
C GLY A 344 -5.59 4.26 12.58
N ARG A 345 -5.60 5.57 12.33
CA ARG A 345 -5.05 6.60 13.23
C ARG A 345 -3.64 6.28 13.74
N CYS A 346 -2.83 5.63 12.91
CA CYS A 346 -1.48 5.24 13.28
C CYS A 346 -0.51 6.42 13.10
N THR A 347 0.24 6.73 14.16
CA THR A 347 1.41 7.61 14.07
C THR A 347 2.55 6.92 13.30
N PRO A 348 3.57 7.65 12.80
CA PRO A 348 4.73 7.02 12.17
C PRO A 348 5.42 5.98 13.08
N ALA A 349 5.44 6.22 14.40
CA ALA A 349 5.98 5.27 15.38
C ALA A 349 5.14 3.98 15.47
N HIS A 350 3.80 4.10 15.44
CA HIS A 350 2.90 2.95 15.40
C HIS A 350 3.13 2.10 14.16
N LYS A 351 3.33 2.73 12.99
CA LYS A 351 3.60 1.99 11.75
C LYS A 351 4.85 1.10 11.90
N VAL A 352 5.93 1.65 12.45
CA VAL A 352 7.15 0.89 12.73
C VAL A 352 6.88 -0.27 13.69
N ALA A 353 6.21 -0.01 14.81
CA ALA A 353 5.92 -1.02 15.83
C ALA A 353 5.08 -2.18 15.27
N ILE A 354 4.06 -1.88 14.47
CA ILE A 354 3.21 -2.89 13.83
C ILE A 354 4.04 -3.75 12.87
N ILE A 355 4.82 -3.13 11.96
CA ILE A 355 5.66 -3.88 11.01
C ILE A 355 6.69 -4.75 11.74
N SER A 356 7.38 -4.19 12.73
CA SER A 356 8.35 -4.94 13.55
C SER A 356 7.70 -6.13 14.26
N HIS A 357 6.48 -5.98 14.76
CA HIS A 357 5.76 -7.09 15.39
C HIS A 357 5.53 -8.27 14.42
N TYR A 358 5.09 -8.01 13.18
CA TYR A 358 4.95 -9.09 12.19
C TYR A 358 6.30 -9.72 11.82
N CYS A 359 7.37 -8.91 11.75
CA CYS A 359 8.73 -9.43 11.55
C CYS A 359 9.18 -10.33 12.71
N ASP A 360 8.93 -9.93 13.96
CA ASP A 360 9.29 -10.69 15.18
C ASP A 360 8.52 -12.00 15.31
N GLN A 361 7.29 -12.06 14.77
CA GLN A 361 6.52 -13.31 14.62
C GLN A 361 7.09 -14.26 13.54
N GLY A 362 8.20 -13.89 12.89
CA GLY A 362 8.87 -14.69 11.87
C GLY A 362 8.24 -14.59 10.48
N LYS A 363 7.32 -13.64 10.25
CA LYS A 363 6.75 -13.39 8.92
C LYS A 363 7.67 -12.48 8.11
N ILE A 364 7.99 -12.89 6.88
CA ILE A 364 8.67 -12.00 5.93
C ILE A 364 7.66 -10.94 5.46
N THR A 365 7.89 -9.71 5.91
CA THR A 365 6.95 -8.59 5.77
C THR A 365 7.43 -7.60 4.73
N LEU A 366 6.52 -7.17 3.86
CA LEU A 366 6.70 -6.09 2.90
C LEU A 366 5.92 -4.85 3.37
N MET A 367 6.51 -3.67 3.26
CA MET A 367 5.80 -2.39 3.43
C MET A 367 5.83 -1.61 2.12
N CYS A 368 4.68 -1.08 1.71
CA CYS A 368 4.53 -0.22 0.54
C CYS A 368 3.95 1.14 0.96
N GLY A 369 4.61 2.22 0.57
CA GLY A 369 4.22 3.59 0.94
C GLY A 369 4.78 4.64 -0.02
N ASP A 370 4.21 5.84 -0.02
CA ASP A 370 4.64 6.97 -0.85
C ASP A 370 5.07 8.20 -0.05
N GLY A 371 4.78 8.26 1.25
CA GLY A 371 5.02 9.42 2.10
C GLY A 371 6.30 9.35 2.95
N GLY A 372 6.80 10.51 3.39
CA GLY A 372 7.90 10.60 4.37
C GLY A 372 7.54 9.97 5.74
N ASN A 373 6.25 9.92 6.06
CA ASN A 373 5.74 9.27 7.27
C ASN A 373 5.94 7.74 7.28
N ASP A 374 6.18 7.15 6.11
CA ASP A 374 6.36 5.69 5.96
C ASP A 374 7.82 5.28 5.98
N CYS A 375 8.77 6.22 5.94
CA CYS A 375 10.21 5.94 5.88
C CYS A 375 10.68 4.98 6.97
N GLY A 376 10.20 5.18 8.21
CA GLY A 376 10.53 4.28 9.32
C GLY A 376 10.03 2.86 9.09
N ALA A 377 8.77 2.72 8.64
CA ALA A 377 8.13 1.42 8.42
C ALA A 377 8.72 0.70 7.20
N LEU A 378 9.05 1.43 6.13
CA LEU A 378 9.76 0.92 4.95
C LEU A 378 11.12 0.33 5.32
N LYS A 379 11.82 0.95 6.27
CA LYS A 379 13.11 0.45 6.77
C LYS A 379 12.98 -0.74 7.73
N ALA A 380 11.90 -0.77 8.52
CA ALA A 380 11.65 -1.84 9.49
C ALA A 380 11.16 -3.14 8.82
N ALA A 381 10.53 -3.04 7.65
CA ALA A 381 10.13 -4.19 6.87
C ALA A 381 11.35 -4.94 6.29
N HIS A 382 11.20 -6.24 6.05
CA HIS A 382 12.20 -7.02 5.32
C HIS A 382 12.33 -6.55 3.87
N VAL A 383 11.22 -6.04 3.31
CA VAL A 383 11.15 -5.51 1.94
C VAL A 383 10.37 -4.21 1.97
N GLY A 384 11.03 -3.08 1.73
CA GLY A 384 10.36 -1.79 1.52
C GLY A 384 10.14 -1.51 0.04
N VAL A 385 8.98 -0.97 -0.32
CA VAL A 385 8.67 -0.47 -1.68
C VAL A 385 8.16 0.96 -1.60
N ALA A 386 8.91 1.90 -2.18
CA ALA A 386 8.52 3.30 -2.26
C ALA A 386 7.82 3.60 -3.60
N LEU A 387 6.65 4.25 -3.54
CA LEU A 387 5.91 4.75 -4.70
C LEU A 387 6.09 6.27 -4.89
N SER A 388 7.31 6.77 -4.73
CA SER A 388 7.61 8.20 -4.72
C SER A 388 9.01 8.48 -5.27
N ASP A 389 9.22 9.67 -5.81
CA ASP A 389 10.54 10.18 -6.22
C ASP A 389 11.24 10.94 -5.08
N ALA A 390 10.59 11.05 -3.90
CA ALA A 390 11.00 11.90 -2.79
C ALA A 390 11.66 11.10 -1.65
N GLU A 391 11.67 11.63 -0.43
CA GLU A 391 12.37 11.10 0.76
C GLU A 391 12.18 9.60 1.02
N ALA A 392 11.00 9.04 0.73
CA ALA A 392 10.71 7.60 0.87
C ALA A 392 11.62 6.72 -0.01
N SER A 393 12.01 7.20 -1.19
CA SER A 393 12.91 6.48 -2.11
C SER A 393 14.35 6.35 -1.58
N MET A 394 14.77 7.25 -0.70
CA MET A 394 16.12 7.22 -0.12
C MET A 394 16.30 6.09 0.90
N VAL A 395 15.20 5.64 1.50
CA VAL A 395 15.21 4.67 2.60
C VAL A 395 14.79 3.28 2.13
N SER A 396 13.94 3.21 1.12
CA SER A 396 13.37 1.96 0.63
C SER A 396 14.32 1.20 -0.31
N PRO A 397 14.49 -0.13 -0.16
CA PRO A 397 15.34 -0.91 -1.03
C PRO A 397 14.84 -0.92 -2.48
N PHE A 398 13.52 -0.91 -2.67
CA PHE A 398 12.87 -0.79 -3.97
C PHE A 398 12.18 0.57 -4.13
N THR A 399 12.32 1.17 -5.31
CA THR A 399 11.61 2.39 -5.69
C THR A 399 10.93 2.22 -7.05
N SER A 400 9.62 2.46 -7.08
CA SER A 400 8.82 2.42 -8.31
C SER A 400 8.75 3.81 -8.94
N LEU A 401 9.46 4.01 -10.06
CA LEU A 401 9.51 5.31 -10.74
C LEU A 401 8.17 5.71 -11.38
N ASP A 402 7.32 4.73 -11.72
CA ASP A 402 5.99 4.95 -12.29
C ASP A 402 4.91 5.16 -11.21
N LYS A 403 5.29 5.10 -9.92
CA LYS A 403 4.37 5.27 -8.77
C LYS A 403 3.12 4.40 -8.85
N SER A 404 3.27 3.19 -9.39
CA SER A 404 2.19 2.20 -9.52
C SER A 404 2.36 1.08 -8.51
N ILE A 405 1.26 0.67 -7.91
CA ILE A 405 1.22 -0.48 -6.99
C ILE A 405 1.48 -1.82 -7.71
N VAL A 406 1.36 -1.87 -9.05
CA VAL A 406 1.72 -3.06 -9.86
C VAL A 406 3.18 -3.48 -9.65
N SER A 407 4.05 -2.51 -9.32
CA SER A 407 5.45 -2.78 -9.01
C SER A 407 5.63 -3.80 -7.88
N VAL A 408 4.71 -3.87 -6.91
CA VAL A 408 4.75 -4.85 -5.82
C VAL A 408 4.64 -6.28 -6.35
N THR A 409 3.71 -6.55 -7.26
CA THR A 409 3.54 -7.91 -7.81
C THR A 409 4.71 -8.28 -8.73
N GLU A 410 5.25 -7.32 -9.49
CA GLU A 410 6.42 -7.54 -10.34
C GLU A 410 7.69 -7.83 -9.52
N ILE A 411 7.90 -7.11 -8.40
CA ILE A 411 8.98 -7.38 -7.45
C ILE A 411 8.87 -8.81 -6.88
N LEU A 412 7.66 -9.24 -6.47
CA LEU A 412 7.44 -10.60 -5.96
C LEU A 412 7.65 -11.67 -7.04
N LYS A 413 7.21 -11.43 -8.28
CA LYS A 413 7.41 -12.37 -9.41
C LYS A 413 8.88 -12.55 -9.72
N GLU A 414 9.62 -11.44 -9.87
CA GLU A 414 11.05 -11.48 -10.14
C GLU A 414 11.83 -12.04 -8.95
N GLY A 415 11.43 -11.73 -7.71
CA GLY A 415 12.04 -12.30 -6.51
C GLY A 415 11.88 -13.82 -6.41
N ARG A 416 10.69 -14.34 -6.72
CA ARG A 416 10.45 -15.79 -6.80
C ARG A 416 11.24 -16.44 -7.94
N CYS A 417 11.33 -15.76 -9.08
CA CYS A 417 12.14 -16.22 -10.21
C CYS A 417 13.63 -16.26 -9.86
N ALA A 418 14.18 -15.18 -9.30
CA ALA A 418 15.57 -15.07 -8.88
C ALA A 418 15.92 -16.19 -7.90
N LEU A 419 15.08 -16.42 -6.89
CA LEU A 419 15.30 -17.47 -5.89
C LEU A 419 15.25 -18.88 -6.49
N ALA A 420 14.27 -19.14 -7.36
CA ALA A 420 14.14 -20.44 -8.03
C ALA A 420 15.32 -20.71 -8.99
N SER A 421 15.69 -19.73 -9.81
CA SER A 421 16.80 -19.81 -10.76
C SER A 421 18.13 -19.95 -10.04
N ALA A 422 18.37 -19.15 -8.99
CA ALA A 422 19.57 -19.26 -8.16
C ALA A 422 19.68 -20.67 -7.58
N LEU A 423 18.64 -21.17 -6.91
CA LEU A 423 18.67 -22.51 -6.33
C LEU A 423 18.79 -23.63 -7.37
N ALA A 424 18.22 -23.48 -8.56
CA ALA A 424 18.40 -24.43 -9.66
C ALA A 424 19.88 -24.48 -10.10
N SER A 425 20.51 -23.32 -10.26
CA SER A 425 21.93 -23.22 -10.57
C SER A 425 22.81 -23.80 -9.47
N TYR A 426 22.50 -23.54 -8.20
CA TYR A 426 23.19 -24.17 -7.06
C TYR A 426 23.08 -25.69 -7.09
N LYS A 427 21.87 -26.22 -7.29
CA LYS A 427 21.63 -27.67 -7.38
C LYS A 427 22.48 -28.29 -8.48
N TYR A 428 22.52 -27.65 -9.65
CA TYR A 428 23.34 -28.09 -10.78
C TYR A 428 24.83 -28.13 -10.42
N VAL A 429 25.36 -27.03 -9.88
CA VAL A 429 26.79 -26.92 -9.54
C VAL A 429 27.19 -27.92 -8.45
N ILE A 430 26.38 -28.07 -7.39
CA ILE A 430 26.63 -29.08 -6.35
C ILE A 430 26.61 -30.49 -6.96
N MET A 431 25.57 -30.82 -7.72
CA MET A 431 25.47 -32.13 -8.37
C MET A 431 26.67 -32.44 -9.27
N TYR A 432 27.13 -31.45 -10.04
CA TYR A 432 28.30 -31.58 -10.89
C TYR A 432 29.54 -31.99 -10.07
N GLY A 433 29.88 -31.21 -9.03
CA GLY A 433 31.06 -31.49 -8.20
C GLY A 433 30.99 -32.85 -7.48
N GLN A 434 29.79 -33.29 -7.09
CA GLN A 434 29.60 -34.62 -6.49
C GLN A 434 29.79 -35.76 -7.50
N VAL A 435 29.23 -35.63 -8.71
CA VAL A 435 29.40 -36.63 -9.79
C VAL A 435 30.86 -36.69 -10.22
N GLU A 436 31.52 -35.55 -10.34
CA GLU A 436 32.95 -35.43 -10.67
C GLU A 436 33.83 -36.10 -9.61
N ALA A 437 33.52 -35.89 -8.32
CA ALA A 437 34.25 -36.53 -7.22
C ALA A 437 34.15 -38.06 -7.29
N ILE A 438 32.96 -38.61 -7.55
CA ILE A 438 32.76 -40.06 -7.70
C ILE A 438 33.53 -40.58 -8.93
N ALA A 439 33.42 -39.90 -10.06
CA ALA A 439 34.13 -40.27 -11.29
C ALA A 439 35.66 -40.27 -11.08
N ASN A 440 36.20 -39.27 -10.38
CA ASN A 440 37.62 -39.19 -10.04
C ASN A 440 38.08 -40.32 -9.11
N VAL A 441 37.27 -40.69 -8.11
CA VAL A 441 37.55 -41.83 -7.24
C VAL A 441 37.56 -43.14 -8.03
N MET A 442 36.61 -43.33 -8.95
CA MET A 442 36.56 -44.51 -9.82
C MET A 442 37.77 -44.57 -10.76
N ASN A 443 38.10 -43.46 -11.43
CA ASN A 443 39.27 -43.36 -12.30
C ASN A 443 40.57 -43.68 -11.55
N ALA A 444 40.73 -43.14 -10.34
CA ALA A 444 41.89 -43.42 -9.50
C ALA A 444 41.98 -44.90 -9.08
N TYR A 445 40.84 -45.52 -8.73
CA TYR A 445 40.80 -46.93 -8.35
C TYR A 445 41.20 -47.85 -9.50
N PHE A 446 40.72 -47.59 -10.72
CA PHE A 446 41.03 -48.38 -11.92
C PHE A 446 42.29 -47.92 -12.66
N MET A 447 43.02 -46.92 -12.15
CA MET A 447 44.19 -46.32 -12.80
C MET A 447 43.90 -45.78 -14.21
N ILE A 448 42.67 -45.32 -14.45
CA ILE A 448 42.22 -44.72 -15.70
C ILE A 448 42.52 -43.22 -15.65
N ASN A 449 43.17 -42.69 -16.69
CA ASN A 449 43.39 -41.25 -16.86
C ASN A 449 42.64 -40.74 -18.09
N LEU A 450 41.71 -39.81 -17.87
CA LEU A 450 41.08 -39.06 -18.95
C LEU A 450 42.07 -38.03 -19.52
N SER A 451 41.97 -37.76 -20.82
CA SER A 451 42.76 -36.72 -21.47
C SER A 451 42.44 -35.33 -20.90
N GLU A 452 43.44 -34.46 -20.83
CA GLU A 452 43.28 -33.06 -20.39
C GLU A 452 42.20 -32.31 -21.20
N TYR A 453 42.06 -32.63 -22.49
CA TYR A 453 41.01 -32.04 -23.33
C TYR A 453 39.60 -32.42 -22.89
N CYS A 454 39.40 -33.63 -22.35
CA CYS A 454 38.09 -34.04 -21.82
C CYS A 454 37.71 -33.20 -20.59
N TRP A 455 38.67 -32.99 -19.69
CA TRP A 455 38.47 -32.13 -18.51
C TRP A 455 38.22 -30.68 -18.90
N MET A 456 39.01 -30.12 -19.82
CA MET A 456 38.80 -28.78 -20.33
C MET A 456 37.41 -28.61 -20.98
N PHE A 457 36.92 -29.64 -21.68
CA PHE A 457 35.59 -29.61 -22.27
C PHE A 457 34.47 -29.69 -21.21
N MET A 458 34.60 -30.56 -20.19
CA MET A 458 33.59 -30.66 -19.13
C MET A 458 33.53 -29.40 -18.27
N ASP A 459 34.67 -28.97 -17.70
CA ASP A 459 34.71 -27.82 -16.79
C ASP A 459 34.60 -26.48 -17.53
N GLY A 460 35.29 -26.36 -18.66
CA GLY A 460 35.38 -25.11 -19.40
C GLY A 460 34.15 -24.82 -20.27
N PHE A 461 33.59 -25.84 -20.92
CA PHE A 461 32.43 -25.64 -21.80
C PHE A 461 31.11 -25.94 -21.10
N TRP A 462 30.92 -27.14 -20.55
CA TRP A 462 29.61 -27.56 -20.03
C TRP A 462 29.22 -26.86 -18.74
N VAL A 463 30.09 -26.87 -17.72
CA VAL A 463 29.79 -26.26 -16.42
C VAL A 463 29.50 -24.78 -16.59
N ILE A 464 30.34 -24.06 -17.32
CA ILE A 464 30.16 -22.62 -17.58
C ILE A 464 28.85 -22.41 -18.36
N SER A 465 28.67 -23.05 -19.51
CA SER A 465 27.48 -22.81 -20.35
C SER A 465 26.17 -23.07 -19.61
N MET A 466 26.06 -24.16 -18.85
CA MET A 466 24.86 -24.46 -18.08
C MET A 466 24.66 -23.50 -16.90
N SER A 467 25.74 -23.16 -16.18
CA SER A 467 25.68 -22.26 -15.03
C SER A 467 25.22 -20.85 -15.40
N PHE A 468 25.52 -20.38 -16.62
CA PHE A 468 25.10 -19.06 -17.11
C PHE A 468 23.79 -19.08 -17.89
N THR A 469 23.30 -20.24 -18.33
CA THR A 469 22.00 -20.34 -19.05
C THR A 469 20.82 -20.58 -18.12
N LEU A 470 20.99 -21.35 -17.04
CA LEU A 470 19.93 -21.58 -16.03
C LEU A 470 19.35 -20.27 -15.44
N PRO A 471 20.16 -19.24 -15.11
CA PRO A 471 19.66 -17.97 -14.61
C PRO A 471 18.82 -17.16 -15.61
N LEU A 472 18.90 -17.48 -16.91
CA LEU A 472 18.16 -16.76 -17.95
C LEU A 472 16.66 -17.13 -17.98
N GLY A 473 16.22 -18.10 -17.16
CA GLY A 473 14.81 -18.41 -16.95
C GLY A 473 13.99 -17.14 -16.65
N LYS A 474 12.78 -17.03 -17.22
CA LYS A 474 11.91 -15.86 -17.05
C LYS A 474 10.95 -16.06 -15.88
N ALA A 475 10.55 -14.96 -15.25
CA ALA A 475 9.50 -14.98 -14.25
C ALA A 475 8.17 -15.45 -14.85
N ALA A 476 7.38 -16.17 -14.05
CA ALA A 476 6.03 -16.57 -14.42
C ALA A 476 5.13 -15.33 -14.59
N SER A 477 4.13 -15.42 -15.46
CA SER A 477 3.17 -14.32 -15.70
C SER A 477 2.28 -14.03 -14.50
N ALA A 478 1.97 -15.06 -13.70
CA ALA A 478 1.13 -14.99 -12.51
C ALA A 478 1.87 -15.50 -11.26
N LEU A 479 1.49 -14.98 -10.10
CA LEU A 479 1.98 -15.45 -8.81
C LEU A 479 1.22 -16.71 -8.38
N ALA A 480 1.95 -17.80 -8.14
CA ALA A 480 1.38 -19.03 -7.59
C ALA A 480 1.22 -18.95 -6.06
N GLU A 481 0.43 -19.83 -5.46
CA GLU A 481 0.32 -19.93 -3.99
C GLU A 481 1.63 -20.40 -3.34
N THR A 482 2.35 -21.27 -4.02
CA THR A 482 3.59 -21.88 -3.51
C THR A 482 4.79 -20.95 -3.70
N ARG A 483 5.53 -20.75 -2.61
CA ARG A 483 6.79 -19.99 -2.60
C ARG A 483 7.97 -20.93 -2.87
N PRO A 484 9.00 -20.52 -3.63
CA PRO A 484 10.19 -21.34 -3.84
C PRO A 484 10.84 -21.71 -2.51
N THR A 485 11.54 -22.84 -2.39
CA THR A 485 12.33 -23.17 -1.19
C THR A 485 13.41 -22.12 -0.94
N ALA A 486 13.80 -21.86 0.32
CA ALA A 486 14.97 -21.00 0.63
C ALA A 486 16.15 -21.79 1.21
N SER A 487 15.94 -23.06 1.57
CA SER A 487 17.00 -23.89 2.13
C SER A 487 17.79 -24.56 1.00
N LEU A 488 19.08 -24.25 0.94
CA LEU A 488 20.02 -24.84 -0.02
C LEU A 488 20.06 -26.37 0.10
N LEU A 489 20.12 -26.88 1.33
CA LEU A 489 20.15 -28.30 1.68
C LEU A 489 18.84 -28.77 2.29
N GLY A 490 17.71 -28.22 1.83
CA GLY A 490 16.39 -28.68 2.25
C GLY A 490 16.17 -30.16 1.89
N PRO A 491 15.24 -30.85 2.56
CA PRO A 491 15.02 -32.29 2.39
C PRO A 491 14.72 -32.66 0.92
N ILE A 492 14.00 -31.81 0.19
CA ILE A 492 13.69 -31.99 -1.24
C ILE A 492 14.96 -31.90 -2.10
N THR A 493 15.84 -30.93 -1.80
CA THR A 493 17.10 -30.78 -2.53
C THR A 493 18.02 -31.94 -2.22
N ALA A 494 18.17 -32.31 -0.95
CA ALA A 494 18.99 -33.43 -0.52
C ALA A 494 18.50 -34.75 -1.14
N SER A 495 17.20 -35.05 -1.09
CA SER A 495 16.64 -36.26 -1.70
C SER A 495 16.85 -36.30 -3.20
N SER A 496 16.70 -35.16 -3.89
CA SER A 496 16.97 -35.05 -5.33
C SER A 496 18.43 -35.30 -5.66
N VAL A 497 19.37 -34.68 -4.92
CA VAL A 497 20.81 -34.84 -5.15
C VAL A 497 21.23 -36.28 -4.88
N VAL A 498 20.83 -36.86 -3.74
CA VAL A 498 21.13 -38.26 -3.39
C VAL A 498 20.55 -39.22 -4.42
N GLY A 499 19.30 -39.01 -4.85
CA GLY A 499 18.67 -39.84 -5.87
C GLY A 499 19.44 -39.86 -7.19
N ILE A 500 19.87 -38.69 -7.67
CA ILE A 500 20.67 -38.59 -8.90
C ILE A 500 22.05 -39.23 -8.74
N LEU A 501 22.70 -39.05 -7.58
CA LEU A 501 23.99 -39.69 -7.29
C LEU A 501 23.88 -41.22 -7.27
N LEU A 502 22.82 -41.77 -6.68
CA LEU A 502 22.56 -43.21 -6.68
C LEU A 502 22.35 -43.74 -8.09
N ILE A 503 21.57 -43.04 -8.93
CA ILE A 503 21.34 -43.43 -10.33
C ILE A 503 22.66 -43.45 -11.11
N ASN A 504 23.44 -42.37 -11.04
CA ASN A 504 24.72 -42.27 -11.77
C ASN A 504 25.73 -43.32 -11.30
N THR A 505 25.83 -43.55 -10.00
CA THR A 505 26.75 -44.56 -9.44
C THR A 505 26.32 -45.97 -9.84
N THR A 506 25.02 -46.27 -9.79
CA THR A 506 24.49 -47.58 -10.21
C THR A 506 24.75 -47.82 -11.70
N PHE A 507 24.51 -46.82 -12.54
CA PHE A 507 24.81 -46.89 -13.96
C PHE A 507 26.30 -47.15 -14.21
N ALA A 508 27.19 -46.43 -13.53
CA ALA A 508 28.63 -46.60 -13.69
C ALA A 508 29.10 -48.01 -13.24
N ILE A 509 28.55 -48.54 -12.13
CA ILE A 509 28.83 -49.90 -11.67
C ILE A 509 28.37 -50.94 -12.71
N ILE A 510 27.15 -50.78 -13.24
CA ILE A 510 26.63 -51.69 -14.28
C ILE A 510 27.50 -51.63 -15.54
N ALA A 511 27.87 -50.43 -16.00
CA ALA A 511 28.71 -50.25 -17.18
C ALA A 511 30.08 -50.91 -17.02
N LEU A 512 30.72 -50.75 -15.84
CA LEU A 512 31.96 -51.45 -15.52
C LEU A 512 31.77 -52.96 -15.44
N TRP A 513 30.70 -53.44 -14.80
CA TRP A 513 30.41 -54.86 -14.72
C TRP A 513 30.27 -55.49 -16.12
N ILE A 514 29.54 -54.82 -17.02
CA ILE A 514 29.42 -55.26 -18.43
C ILE A 514 30.78 -55.26 -19.10
N LEU A 515 31.59 -54.21 -18.92
CA LEU A 515 32.93 -54.09 -19.50
C LEU A 515 33.83 -55.27 -19.08
N PHE A 516 33.87 -55.59 -17.79
CA PHE A 516 34.67 -56.70 -17.25
C PHE A 516 34.19 -58.09 -17.70
N HIS A 517 33.00 -58.22 -18.28
CA HIS A 517 32.45 -59.47 -18.82
C HIS A 517 32.51 -59.55 -20.35
N GLN A 518 33.11 -58.57 -21.02
CA GLN A 518 33.34 -58.64 -22.46
C GLN A 518 34.54 -59.53 -22.77
N ASP A 519 34.42 -60.38 -23.80
CA ASP A 519 35.49 -61.33 -24.20
C ASP A 519 36.82 -60.67 -24.61
N TRP A 520 36.79 -59.36 -24.88
CA TRP A 520 37.94 -58.56 -25.33
C TRP A 520 38.58 -57.70 -24.23
N PHE A 521 38.02 -57.71 -23.02
CA PHE A 521 38.55 -57.03 -21.83
C PHE A 521 39.14 -58.06 -20.88
#